data_AF-A0A2A2T4Z5-F1
#
_entry.id   AF-A0A2A2T4Z5-F1
#
_cell.length_a   1.000
_cell.length_b   1.000
_cell.length_c   1.000
_cell.angle_alpha   90.00
_cell.angle_beta   90.00
_cell.angle_gamma   90.00
#
_symmetry.space_group_name_H-M   'P 1'
#
loop_
_entity.id
_entity.type
_entity.pdbx_description
1 polymer ?
#
loop_
_entity_poly.entity_id
_entity_poly.type
_entity_poly.pdbx_seq_one_letter_code
_entity_poly.pdbx_strand_id
1 'polypeptide(L)'
;MLNNANASNDHGCNNGAAAAAAAAATGRLCIVGLGPGDAAHTTGAALQALQAASDVVGYLPYVQRARQLLQAQPGAQTPAWHASDNREELARARHALALAAQGRQVAVVSSGDPGVFAMASAVFEAIECAAAPERAQWLALHIEVLPGITAMLAAAARAGAPLGHDFCCINLSDNLKPWAVIEQRVRLALQADFALALYNPRSRSRPEGFVRLLQLLRAHCEPERLLIFARAVCTPDEQLLCCPLQQAEPEMADMRTVVLVGNSQTRRIGAAQRHWIYTPRHYPGAPGQSANQPADQPSAPLAGSAP
;
A
#
# COMPACT_ATOMS: atom_id res chain seq x y z
N MET A 1 3.88 66.34 60.93
CA MET A 1 4.43 66.19 59.55
C MET A 1 3.70 65.03 58.89
N LEU A 2 2.89 65.36 57.87
CA LEU A 2 2.50 64.60 56.66
C LEU A 2 2.21 63.08 56.72
N ASN A 3 0.96 62.74 56.32
CA ASN A 3 0.48 61.70 55.36
C ASN A 3 1.44 60.53 55.00
N ASN A 4 1.01 59.30 54.70
CA ASN A 4 -0.15 58.86 53.92
C ASN A 4 -0.33 57.32 54.02
N ALA A 5 -1.52 56.86 53.61
CA ALA A 5 -1.95 55.47 53.48
C ALA A 5 -1.12 54.59 52.50
N ASN A 6 -1.16 53.26 52.68
CA ASN A 6 -1.73 52.38 51.65
C ASN A 6 -2.03 50.96 52.15
N ALA A 7 -3.17 50.43 51.71
CA ALA A 7 -3.59 49.04 51.82
C ALA A 7 -3.33 48.33 50.49
N SER A 8 -3.04 47.02 50.51
CA SER A 8 -3.44 46.10 49.44
C SER A 8 -3.23 44.63 49.82
N ASN A 9 -4.27 43.86 49.55
CA ASN A 9 -4.40 42.41 49.70
C ASN A 9 -3.37 41.64 48.86
N ASP A 10 -2.82 40.56 49.42
CA ASP A 10 -2.17 39.50 48.64
C ASP A 10 -3.10 38.26 48.59
N HIS A 11 -3.77 38.12 47.46
CA HIS A 11 -4.50 36.92 47.02
C HIS A 11 -4.02 36.66 45.60
N GLY A 12 -3.06 35.75 45.42
CA GLY A 12 -2.53 35.58 44.06
C GLY A 12 -1.41 34.58 43.84
N CYS A 13 -1.43 33.39 44.44
CA CYS A 13 -0.54 32.31 43.98
C CYS A 13 -1.27 30.97 43.95
N ASN A 14 -2.00 30.71 42.86
CA ASN A 14 -2.14 29.33 42.33
C ASN A 14 -2.59 29.21 40.86
N ASN A 15 -2.75 30.32 40.11
CA ASN A 15 -3.16 30.25 38.70
C ASN A 15 -2.04 29.79 37.73
N GLY A 16 -0.79 29.65 38.19
CA GLY A 16 0.34 29.22 37.36
C GLY A 16 0.39 27.71 37.08
N ALA A 17 -0.12 26.88 37.99
CA ALA A 17 -0.10 25.42 37.84
C ALA A 17 -1.23 24.90 36.93
N ALA A 18 -2.37 25.61 36.88
CA ALA A 18 -3.48 25.27 35.99
C ALA A 18 -3.24 25.73 34.54
N ALA A 19 -2.45 26.78 34.32
CA ALA A 19 -2.11 27.28 32.98
C ALA A 19 -1.15 26.34 32.21
N ALA A 20 -0.38 25.50 32.90
CA ALA A 20 0.47 24.48 32.29
C ALA A 20 -0.28 23.18 31.94
N ALA A 21 -1.52 23.00 32.42
CA ALA A 21 -2.35 21.81 32.21
C ALA A 21 -3.46 21.99 31.16
N ALA A 22 -3.49 23.12 30.44
CA ALA A 22 -4.53 23.44 29.45
C ALA A 22 -3.96 24.01 28.14
N ALA A 23 -2.79 23.55 27.70
CA ALA A 23 -2.57 23.46 26.25
C ALA A 23 -3.59 22.41 25.77
N ALA A 24 -4.75 22.86 25.27
CA ALA A 24 -5.79 21.98 24.74
C ALA A 24 -5.11 20.92 23.87
N ALA A 25 -5.23 19.65 24.27
CA ALA A 25 -4.49 18.56 23.64
C ALA A 25 -4.68 18.68 22.12
N THR A 26 -3.59 19.01 21.42
CA THR A 26 -3.66 19.21 19.97
C THR A 26 -4.12 17.88 19.38
N GLY A 27 -5.14 17.94 18.52
CA GLY A 27 -5.69 16.72 17.95
C GLY A 27 -4.65 15.98 17.12
N ARG A 28 -4.92 14.69 16.90
CA ARG A 28 -4.00 13.76 16.26
C ARG A 28 -4.66 13.16 15.03
N LEU A 29 -3.88 12.99 13.98
CA LEU A 29 -4.30 12.27 12.78
C LEU A 29 -3.26 11.20 12.44
N CYS A 30 -3.66 9.93 12.55
CA CYS A 30 -2.88 8.79 12.09
C CYS A 30 -3.40 8.32 10.74
N ILE A 31 -2.52 8.20 9.76
CA ILE A 31 -2.84 7.62 8.45
C ILE A 31 -2.37 6.17 8.49
N VAL A 32 -3.32 5.23 8.54
CA VAL A 32 -3.08 3.85 8.97
C VAL A 32 -3.13 2.86 7.82
N GLY A 33 -2.03 2.14 7.59
CA GLY A 33 -1.99 0.97 6.72
C GLY A 33 -2.56 -0.28 7.38
N LEU A 34 -3.67 -0.80 6.85
CA LEU A 34 -4.29 -2.02 7.37
C LEU A 34 -3.59 -3.31 6.90
N GLY A 35 -2.68 -3.23 5.92
CA GLY A 35 -2.09 -4.41 5.26
C GLY A 35 -2.98 -4.97 4.13
N PRO A 36 -2.69 -6.16 3.57
CA PRO A 36 -3.30 -6.65 2.33
C PRO A 36 -4.69 -7.30 2.50
N GLY A 37 -5.02 -7.83 3.67
CA GLY A 37 -6.28 -8.55 3.88
C GLY A 37 -6.38 -9.18 5.26
N ASP A 38 -5.61 -10.23 5.50
CA ASP A 38 -5.55 -10.94 6.79
C ASP A 38 -5.17 -9.98 7.93
N ALA A 39 -5.83 -10.16 9.07
CA ALA A 39 -5.53 -9.44 10.31
C ALA A 39 -4.12 -9.74 10.83
N ALA A 40 -3.58 -10.93 10.54
CA ALA A 40 -2.20 -11.30 10.89
C ALA A 40 -1.13 -10.40 10.23
N HIS A 41 -1.50 -9.67 9.17
CA HIS A 41 -0.62 -8.73 8.48
C HIS A 41 -0.83 -7.27 8.88
N THR A 42 -1.77 -7.00 9.80
CA THR A 42 -1.91 -5.67 10.41
C THR A 42 -0.82 -5.49 11.47
N THR A 43 -0.10 -4.37 11.43
CA THR A 43 0.98 -4.10 12.38
C THR A 43 0.42 -3.78 13.77
N GLY A 44 1.21 -4.04 14.82
CA GLY A 44 0.83 -3.66 16.19
C GLY A 44 0.58 -2.15 16.34
N ALA A 45 1.39 -1.33 15.68
CA ALA A 45 1.22 0.14 15.67
C ALA A 45 -0.09 0.57 15.01
N ALA A 46 -0.47 -0.04 13.88
CA ALA A 46 -1.75 0.23 13.23
C ALA A 46 -2.93 -0.14 14.14
N LEU A 47 -2.86 -1.29 14.82
CA LEU A 47 -3.89 -1.74 15.75
C LEU A 47 -4.02 -0.80 16.97
N GLN A 48 -2.90 -0.38 17.55
CA GLN A 48 -2.88 0.57 18.66
C GLN A 48 -3.49 1.91 18.26
N ALA A 49 -3.18 2.41 17.06
CA ALA A 49 -3.77 3.65 16.55
C ALA A 49 -5.28 3.53 16.34
N LEU A 50 -5.77 2.38 15.85
CA LEU A 50 -7.20 2.11 15.74
C LEU A 50 -7.87 2.06 17.12
N GLN A 51 -7.25 1.44 18.12
CA GLN A 51 -7.78 1.34 19.48
C GLN A 51 -7.85 2.69 20.19
N ALA A 52 -6.90 3.59 19.90
CA ALA A 52 -6.85 4.93 20.46
C ALA A 52 -7.74 5.95 19.73
N ALA A 53 -8.23 5.62 18.54
CA ALA A 53 -9.01 6.55 17.72
C ALA A 53 -10.40 6.79 18.29
N SER A 54 -10.82 8.05 18.36
CA SER A 54 -12.21 8.45 18.57
C SER A 54 -13.01 8.41 17.26
N ASP A 55 -12.33 8.59 16.12
CA ASP A 55 -12.93 8.67 14.80
C ASP A 55 -12.11 7.86 13.79
N VAL A 56 -12.76 6.99 13.02
CA VAL A 56 -12.15 6.26 11.92
C VAL A 56 -12.74 6.72 10.61
N VAL A 57 -11.89 7.23 9.71
CA VAL A 57 -12.27 7.78 8.41
C VAL A 57 -11.68 6.93 7.30
N GLY A 58 -12.47 6.57 6.28
CA GLY A 58 -11.94 5.73 5.20
C GLY A 58 -12.93 5.44 4.09
N TYR A 59 -12.44 4.77 3.05
CA TYR A 59 -13.29 4.12 2.06
C TYR A 59 -14.08 2.96 2.72
N LEU A 60 -15.36 2.82 2.40
CA LEU A 60 -16.30 1.90 3.07
C LEU A 60 -15.74 0.49 3.35
N PRO A 61 -15.18 -0.26 2.37
CA PRO A 61 -14.58 -1.58 2.64
C PRO A 61 -13.42 -1.55 3.65
N TYR A 62 -12.62 -0.49 3.68
CA TYR A 62 -11.49 -0.37 4.61
C TYR A 62 -11.97 -0.02 6.02
N VAL A 63 -13.01 0.80 6.12
CA VAL A 63 -13.69 1.07 7.40
C VAL A 63 -14.32 -0.20 7.97
N GLN A 64 -14.97 -1.01 7.12
CA GLN A 64 -15.51 -2.31 7.54
C GLN A 64 -14.41 -3.25 8.05
N ARG A 65 -13.25 -3.27 7.40
CA ARG A 65 -12.10 -4.07 7.87
C ARG A 65 -11.54 -3.55 9.19
N ALA A 66 -11.39 -2.24 9.36
CA ALA A 66 -10.98 -1.64 10.62
C ALA A 66 -11.94 -1.98 11.77
N ARG A 67 -13.26 -2.02 11.47
CA ARG A 67 -14.28 -2.45 12.43
C ARG A 67 -14.11 -3.90 12.84
N GLN A 68 -13.88 -4.81 11.89
CA GLN A 68 -13.62 -6.23 12.19
C GLN A 68 -12.36 -6.41 13.06
N LEU A 69 -11.29 -5.69 12.73
CA LEU A 69 -10.05 -5.70 13.51
C LEU A 69 -10.28 -5.26 14.96
N LEU A 70 -11.02 -4.16 15.16
CA LEU A 70 -11.33 -3.65 16.50
C LEU A 70 -12.30 -4.55 17.27
N GLN A 71 -13.28 -5.17 16.61
CA GLN A 71 -14.20 -6.12 17.24
C GLN A 71 -13.48 -7.37 17.78
N ALA A 72 -12.36 -7.75 17.18
CA ALA A 72 -11.51 -8.83 17.66
C ALA A 72 -10.65 -8.44 18.89
N GLN A 73 -10.63 -7.17 19.29
CA GLN A 73 -9.84 -6.67 20.42
C GLN A 73 -10.71 -6.56 21.69
N PRO A 74 -10.40 -7.31 22.76
CA PRO A 74 -11.12 -7.20 24.02
C PRO A 74 -11.03 -5.79 24.61
N GLY A 75 -12.17 -5.22 25.00
CA GLY A 75 -12.23 -3.90 25.65
C GLY A 75 -11.98 -2.71 24.73
N ALA A 76 -11.89 -2.91 23.41
CA ALA A 76 -11.76 -1.80 22.47
C ALA A 76 -13.01 -0.90 22.49
N GLN A 77 -12.77 0.41 22.58
CA GLN A 77 -13.83 1.40 22.47
C GLN A 77 -14.34 1.47 21.02
N THR A 78 -15.62 1.79 20.84
CA THR A 78 -16.20 1.94 19.50
C THR A 78 -16.01 3.39 19.03
N PRO A 79 -15.23 3.64 17.97
CA PRO A 79 -15.08 4.99 17.41
C PRO A 79 -16.33 5.40 16.62
N ALA A 80 -16.42 6.70 16.31
CA ALA A 80 -17.28 7.18 15.24
C ALA A 80 -16.76 6.71 13.87
N TRP A 81 -17.63 6.12 13.06
CA TRP A 81 -17.27 5.58 11.75
C TRP A 81 -17.67 6.54 10.63
N HIS A 82 -16.69 7.01 9.87
CA HIS A 82 -16.87 7.95 8.75
C HIS A 82 -16.49 7.24 7.44
N ALA A 83 -17.44 6.48 6.90
CA ALA A 83 -17.25 5.77 5.63
C ALA A 83 -17.69 6.65 4.45
N SER A 84 -16.81 6.79 3.45
CA SER A 84 -17.13 7.42 2.18
C SER A 84 -17.08 6.40 1.03
N ASP A 85 -17.57 6.79 -0.14
CA ASP A 85 -17.26 6.07 -1.38
C ASP A 85 -15.82 6.38 -1.84
N ASN A 86 -15.44 5.87 -3.02
CA ASN A 86 -14.09 6.04 -3.57
C ASN A 86 -13.94 7.25 -4.51
N ARG A 87 -14.87 8.22 -4.50
CA ARG A 87 -14.87 9.29 -5.52
C ARG A 87 -14.18 10.58 -5.10
N GLU A 88 -13.81 10.75 -3.82
CA GLU A 88 -13.24 12.01 -3.33
C GLU A 88 -12.22 11.82 -2.19
N GLU A 89 -10.98 11.43 -2.54
CA GLU A 89 -9.89 11.26 -1.57
C GLU A 89 -9.53 12.59 -0.85
N LEU A 90 -9.54 13.72 -1.57
CA LEU A 90 -9.29 15.04 -0.99
C LEU A 90 -10.39 15.47 0.00
N ALA A 91 -11.67 15.23 -0.31
CA ALA A 91 -12.76 15.53 0.61
C ALA A 91 -12.64 14.70 1.89
N ARG A 92 -12.30 13.41 1.75
CA ARG A 92 -12.04 12.51 2.88
C ARG A 92 -10.88 12.99 3.75
N ALA A 93 -9.79 13.45 3.13
CA ALA A 93 -8.64 14.02 3.84
C ALA A 93 -9.01 15.28 4.62
N ARG A 94 -9.73 16.23 3.98
CA ARG A 94 -10.20 17.46 4.62
C ARG A 94 -11.12 17.16 5.81
N HIS A 95 -12.03 16.19 5.67
CA HIS A 95 -12.91 15.77 6.77
C HIS A 95 -12.10 15.26 7.97
N ALA A 96 -11.11 14.39 7.74
CA ALA A 96 -10.26 13.88 8.80
C ALA A 96 -9.44 14.98 9.50
N LEU A 97 -8.88 15.92 8.72
CA LEU A 97 -8.14 17.07 9.24
C LEU A 97 -9.05 18.00 10.06
N ALA A 98 -10.28 18.25 9.60
CA ALA A 98 -11.27 19.05 10.33
C ALA A 98 -11.68 18.40 11.66
N LEU A 99 -11.80 17.07 11.72
CA LEU A 99 -12.05 16.34 12.96
C LEU A 99 -10.85 16.46 13.91
N ALA A 100 -9.63 16.25 13.42
CA ALA A 100 -8.42 16.37 14.23
C ALA A 100 -8.23 17.81 14.74
N ALA A 101 -8.56 18.83 13.94
CA ALA A 101 -8.54 20.23 14.33
C ALA A 101 -9.48 20.57 15.51
N GLN A 102 -10.46 19.71 15.81
CA GLN A 102 -11.33 19.81 16.98
C GLN A 102 -10.73 19.13 18.24
N GLY A 103 -9.48 18.69 18.21
CA GLY A 103 -8.82 17.98 19.32
C GLY A 103 -9.05 16.47 19.34
N ARG A 104 -9.62 15.89 18.27
CA ARG A 104 -9.98 14.46 18.20
C ARG A 104 -8.78 13.58 17.86
N GLN A 105 -8.91 12.27 18.16
CA GLN A 105 -7.95 11.23 17.80
C GLN A 105 -8.46 10.53 16.53
N VAL A 106 -7.92 10.88 15.37
CA VAL A 106 -8.46 10.44 14.07
C VAL A 106 -7.56 9.40 13.44
N ALA A 107 -8.13 8.29 12.98
CA ALA A 107 -7.45 7.29 12.15
C ALA A 107 -8.01 7.30 10.72
N VAL A 108 -7.20 7.66 9.74
CA VAL A 108 -7.51 7.57 8.31
C VAL A 108 -7.01 6.24 7.77
N VAL A 109 -7.91 5.32 7.45
CA VAL A 109 -7.53 3.94 7.09
C VAL A 109 -7.34 3.74 5.59
N SER A 110 -6.27 3.04 5.22
CA SER A 110 -5.95 2.60 3.85
C SER A 110 -5.69 1.10 3.82
N SER A 111 -6.02 0.43 2.71
CA SER A 111 -5.50 -0.92 2.46
C SER A 111 -4.00 -0.86 2.15
N GLY A 112 -3.30 -1.96 2.40
CA GLY A 112 -1.87 -2.04 2.20
C GLY A 112 -1.11 -1.02 3.04
N ASP A 113 -0.28 -0.22 2.37
CA ASP A 113 0.48 0.88 2.94
C ASP A 113 -0.14 2.23 2.53
N PRO A 114 -0.30 3.20 3.45
CA PRO A 114 -0.95 4.47 3.15
C PRO A 114 -0.14 5.39 2.22
N GLY A 115 1.16 5.13 2.05
CA GLY A 115 2.05 5.82 1.11
C GLY A 115 2.05 5.23 -0.30
N VAL A 116 1.46 4.05 -0.51
CA VAL A 116 1.42 3.40 -1.84
C VAL A 116 0.04 3.60 -2.47
N PHE A 117 -0.08 4.65 -3.29
CA PHE A 117 -1.31 5.01 -4.03
C PHE A 117 -2.56 5.10 -3.14
N ALA A 118 -2.41 5.73 -1.98
CA ALA A 118 -3.44 5.78 -0.94
C ALA A 118 -3.47 7.15 -0.22
N MET A 119 -4.08 7.20 0.96
CA MET A 119 -4.52 8.45 1.60
C MET A 119 -3.40 9.39 2.07
N ALA A 120 -2.16 8.93 2.27
CA ALA A 120 -1.12 9.82 2.81
C ALA A 120 -0.87 11.03 1.90
N SER A 121 -0.77 10.80 0.58
CA SER A 121 -0.61 11.87 -0.39
C SER A 121 -1.79 12.85 -0.37
N ALA A 122 -3.02 12.33 -0.33
CA ALA A 122 -4.23 13.15 -0.31
C ALA A 122 -4.35 14.01 0.97
N VAL A 123 -3.86 13.52 2.11
CA VAL A 123 -3.83 14.30 3.37
C VAL A 123 -2.87 15.47 3.26
N PHE A 124 -1.65 15.25 2.76
CA PHE A 124 -0.70 16.35 2.62
C PHE A 124 -1.11 17.35 1.54
N GLU A 125 -1.68 16.88 0.43
CA GLU A 125 -2.24 17.75 -0.62
C GLU A 125 -3.42 18.59 -0.09
N ALA A 126 -4.29 18.02 0.74
CA ALA A 126 -5.37 18.78 1.37
C ALA A 126 -4.83 19.94 2.23
N ILE A 127 -3.73 19.72 2.97
CA ILE A 127 -3.05 20.76 3.75
C ILE A 127 -2.45 21.83 2.85
N GLU A 128 -1.75 21.43 1.80
CA GLU A 128 -1.15 22.34 0.82
C GLU A 128 -2.20 23.20 0.11
N CYS A 129 -3.38 22.66 -0.20
CA CYS A 129 -4.46 23.38 -0.86
C CYS A 129 -5.39 24.15 0.10
N ALA A 130 -5.19 24.06 1.43
CA ALA A 130 -6.01 24.77 2.41
C ALA A 130 -5.79 26.28 2.39
N ALA A 131 -6.80 27.06 2.77
CA ALA A 131 -6.67 28.50 2.98
C ALA A 131 -5.71 28.79 4.13
N ALA A 132 -5.03 29.94 4.14
CA ALA A 132 -3.95 30.22 5.09
C ALA A 132 -4.29 29.97 6.59
N PRO A 133 -5.47 30.37 7.11
CA PRO A 133 -5.84 30.09 8.50
C PRO A 133 -6.05 28.59 8.78
N GLU A 134 -6.75 27.89 7.88
CA GLU A 134 -7.00 26.45 7.98
C GLU A 134 -5.69 25.66 7.89
N ARG A 135 -4.81 26.04 6.95
CA ARG A 135 -3.48 25.46 6.79
C ARG A 135 -2.63 25.60 8.05
N ALA A 136 -2.59 26.79 8.65
CA ALA A 136 -1.84 27.02 9.87
C ALA A 136 -2.34 26.15 11.03
N GLN A 137 -3.66 25.98 11.14
CA GLN A 137 -4.27 25.09 12.13
C GLN A 137 -3.89 23.62 11.88
N TRP A 138 -3.95 23.16 10.63
CA TRP A 138 -3.63 21.77 10.29
C TRP A 138 -2.15 21.44 10.39
N LEU A 139 -1.25 22.39 10.09
CA LEU A 139 0.20 22.23 10.29
C LEU A 139 0.59 22.11 11.77
N ALA A 140 -0.28 22.54 12.70
CA ALA A 140 -0.08 22.37 14.14
C ALA A 140 -0.54 21.01 14.69
N LEU A 141 -1.20 20.17 13.86
CA LEU A 141 -1.66 18.84 14.28
C LEU A 141 -0.51 17.85 14.40
N HIS A 142 -0.65 16.87 15.30
CA HIS A 142 0.23 15.71 15.32
C HIS A 142 -0.20 14.71 14.23
N ILE A 143 0.45 14.77 13.07
CA ILE A 143 0.18 13.87 11.94
C ILE A 143 1.24 12.77 11.86
N GLU A 144 0.80 11.51 11.80
CA GLU A 144 1.69 10.35 11.68
C GLU A 144 1.22 9.43 10.55
N VAL A 145 2.17 8.93 9.75
CA VAL A 145 1.92 7.90 8.73
C VAL A 145 2.38 6.55 9.30
N LEU A 146 1.45 5.63 9.51
CA LEU A 146 1.73 4.30 10.05
C LEU A 146 1.81 3.27 8.91
N PRO A 147 2.97 2.62 8.72
CA PRO A 147 3.18 1.75 7.57
C PRO A 147 2.35 0.48 7.64
N GLY A 148 2.09 -0.10 6.47
CA GLY A 148 1.39 -1.39 6.34
C GLY A 148 2.03 -2.27 5.28
N ILE A 149 1.72 -3.58 5.32
CA ILE A 149 2.20 -4.52 4.31
C ILE A 149 1.48 -4.22 2.99
N THR A 150 2.21 -3.69 2.01
CA THR A 150 1.70 -3.36 0.67
C THR A 150 1.37 -4.62 -0.16
N ALA A 151 0.37 -4.54 -1.05
CA ALA A 151 -0.16 -5.70 -1.77
C ALA A 151 0.88 -6.39 -2.68
N MET A 152 1.78 -5.63 -3.30
CA MET A 152 2.82 -6.18 -4.17
C MET A 152 3.79 -7.11 -3.44
N LEU A 153 4.16 -6.78 -2.19
CA LEU A 153 5.06 -7.60 -1.38
C LEU A 153 4.35 -8.79 -0.77
N ALA A 154 3.07 -8.63 -0.40
CA ALA A 154 2.22 -9.76 -0.05
C ALA A 154 2.11 -10.75 -1.22
N ALA A 155 1.77 -10.27 -2.42
CA ALA A 155 1.69 -11.08 -3.65
C ALA A 155 3.03 -11.75 -3.98
N ALA A 156 4.14 -11.02 -3.90
CA ALA A 156 5.46 -11.58 -4.13
C ALA A 156 5.78 -12.71 -3.15
N ALA A 157 5.51 -12.52 -1.84
CA ALA A 157 5.74 -13.55 -0.83
C ALA A 157 4.89 -14.82 -1.06
N ARG A 158 3.68 -14.68 -1.60
CA ARG A 158 2.85 -15.84 -1.97
C ARG A 158 3.36 -16.56 -3.20
N ALA A 159 3.98 -15.84 -4.14
CA ALA A 159 4.52 -16.41 -5.38
C ALA A 159 5.97 -16.93 -5.24
N GLY A 160 6.73 -16.48 -4.24
CA GLY A 160 8.15 -16.77 -4.06
C GLY A 160 8.96 -15.50 -3.81
N ALA A 161 9.79 -15.11 -4.78
CA ALA A 161 10.59 -13.88 -4.76
C ALA A 161 10.66 -13.19 -6.15
N PRO A 162 9.52 -12.94 -6.82
CA PRO A 162 9.49 -12.31 -8.15
C PRO A 162 9.96 -10.84 -8.16
N LEU A 163 10.00 -10.19 -6.99
CA LEU A 163 10.50 -8.83 -6.80
C LEU A 163 11.84 -8.83 -6.02
N GLY A 164 12.62 -9.91 -6.14
CA GLY A 164 13.89 -10.08 -5.42
C GLY A 164 15.08 -9.31 -6.03
N HIS A 165 14.87 -8.63 -7.16
CA HIS A 165 15.81 -7.73 -7.82
C HIS A 165 15.15 -6.35 -7.98
N ASP A 166 15.86 -5.41 -8.60
CA ASP A 166 15.35 -4.08 -8.94
C ASP A 166 13.94 -4.14 -9.55
N PHE A 167 13.01 -3.42 -8.93
CA PHE A 167 11.63 -3.37 -9.38
C PHE A 167 11.05 -1.94 -9.30
N CYS A 168 10.00 -1.71 -10.07
CA CYS A 168 9.22 -0.47 -10.07
C CYS A 168 7.77 -0.73 -9.68
N CYS A 169 7.16 0.21 -8.96
CA CYS A 169 5.74 0.17 -8.62
C CYS A 169 4.98 1.23 -9.44
N ILE A 170 3.95 0.84 -10.20
CA ILE A 170 3.24 1.71 -11.13
C ILE A 170 1.73 1.58 -10.94
N ASN A 171 1.06 2.70 -10.69
CA ASN A 171 -0.39 2.80 -10.72
C ASN A 171 -0.89 2.97 -12.17
N LEU A 172 -1.80 2.10 -12.61
CA LEU A 172 -2.38 2.11 -13.95
C LEU A 172 -3.67 2.93 -14.07
N SER A 173 -4.17 3.49 -12.97
CA SER A 173 -5.29 4.44 -13.01
C SER A 173 -4.89 5.73 -13.72
N ASP A 174 -5.67 6.11 -14.73
CA ASP A 174 -5.49 7.29 -15.57
C ASP A 174 -6.40 8.46 -15.18
N ASN A 175 -7.18 8.32 -14.08
CA ASN A 175 -8.15 9.33 -13.64
C ASN A 175 -7.53 10.73 -13.47
N LEU A 176 -6.34 10.79 -12.89
CA LEU A 176 -5.61 12.02 -12.57
C LEU A 176 -4.26 12.08 -13.30
N LYS A 177 -3.96 11.11 -14.16
CA LYS A 177 -2.67 10.96 -14.83
C LYS A 177 -2.88 10.52 -16.28
N PRO A 178 -2.51 11.34 -17.27
CA PRO A 178 -2.64 10.97 -18.67
C PRO A 178 -1.94 9.64 -18.99
N TRP A 179 -2.56 8.83 -19.85
CA TRP A 179 -2.00 7.53 -20.27
C TRP A 179 -0.56 7.63 -20.77
N ALA A 180 -0.23 8.68 -21.53
CA ALA A 180 1.13 8.89 -22.05
C ALA A 180 2.21 8.87 -20.96
N VAL A 181 1.90 9.38 -19.76
CA VAL A 181 2.83 9.34 -18.61
C VAL A 181 2.99 7.91 -18.08
N ILE A 182 1.90 7.13 -18.04
CA ILE A 182 1.92 5.72 -17.63
C ILE A 182 2.76 4.91 -18.61
N GLU A 183 2.47 5.05 -19.90
CA GLU A 183 3.16 4.36 -20.99
C GLU A 183 4.66 4.65 -20.98
N GLN A 184 5.06 5.92 -20.84
CA GLN A 184 6.46 6.30 -20.75
C GLN A 184 7.16 5.65 -19.55
N ARG A 185 6.52 5.64 -18.37
CA ARG A 185 7.09 5.01 -17.16
C ARG A 185 7.28 3.50 -17.35
N VAL A 186 6.27 2.82 -17.89
CA VAL A 186 6.36 1.37 -18.14
C VAL A 186 7.47 1.09 -19.15
N ARG A 187 7.50 1.80 -20.28
CA ARG A 187 8.52 1.62 -21.32
C ARG A 187 9.94 1.79 -20.79
N LEU A 188 10.19 2.85 -20.01
CA LEU A 188 11.51 3.08 -19.42
C LEU A 188 11.90 1.99 -18.41
N ALA A 189 10.94 1.53 -17.60
CA ALA A 189 11.20 0.47 -16.64
C ALA A 189 11.52 -0.87 -17.35
N LEU A 190 10.83 -1.19 -18.46
CA LEU A 190 11.13 -2.35 -19.28
C LEU A 190 12.49 -2.25 -19.97
N GLN A 191 12.83 -1.07 -20.51
CA GLN A 191 14.14 -0.83 -21.15
C GLN A 191 15.31 -1.01 -20.18
N ALA A 192 15.10 -0.68 -18.91
CA ALA A 192 16.08 -0.88 -17.85
C ALA A 192 15.95 -2.24 -17.15
N ASP A 193 15.15 -3.17 -17.69
CA ASP A 193 14.94 -4.53 -17.19
C ASP A 193 14.48 -4.61 -15.72
N PHE A 194 13.69 -3.65 -15.26
CA PHE A 194 13.04 -3.72 -13.95
C PHE A 194 11.91 -4.75 -13.96
N ALA A 195 11.75 -5.49 -12.87
CA ALA A 195 10.48 -6.13 -12.56
C ALA A 195 9.42 -5.05 -12.26
N LEU A 196 8.15 -5.32 -12.53
CA LEU A 196 7.06 -4.36 -12.33
C LEU A 196 6.04 -4.88 -11.33
N ALA A 197 5.57 -4.00 -10.44
CA ALA A 197 4.37 -4.20 -9.64
C ALA A 197 3.31 -3.19 -10.07
N LEU A 198 2.21 -3.70 -10.62
CA LEU A 198 1.18 -2.90 -11.28
C LEU A 198 -0.09 -2.87 -10.45
N TYR A 199 -0.44 -1.67 -9.99
CA TYR A 199 -1.64 -1.42 -9.19
C TYR A 199 -2.78 -0.88 -10.04
N ASN A 200 -4.00 -1.13 -9.58
CA ASN A 200 -5.24 -0.71 -10.22
C ASN A 200 -5.28 -1.11 -11.71
N PRO A 201 -4.98 -2.38 -12.04
CA PRO A 201 -4.74 -2.78 -13.42
C PRO A 201 -5.98 -2.62 -14.29
N ARG A 202 -7.17 -2.85 -13.74
CA ARG A 202 -8.42 -2.79 -14.49
C ARG A 202 -9.53 -2.19 -13.65
N SER A 203 -10.14 -1.12 -14.18
CA SER A 203 -11.39 -0.57 -13.64
C SER A 203 -12.57 -1.02 -14.50
N ARG A 204 -13.76 -1.14 -13.91
CA ARG A 204 -15.00 -1.45 -14.67
C ARG A 204 -15.34 -0.34 -15.68
N SER A 205 -14.99 0.91 -15.38
CA SER A 205 -15.29 2.08 -16.21
C SER A 205 -14.31 2.28 -17.38
N ARG A 206 -13.10 1.72 -17.30
CA ARG A 206 -12.05 1.89 -18.30
C ARG A 206 -11.23 0.59 -18.45
N PRO A 207 -11.75 -0.42 -19.15
CA PRO A 207 -11.03 -1.69 -19.34
C PRO A 207 -9.84 -1.58 -20.31
N GLU A 208 -9.85 -0.57 -21.18
CA GLU A 208 -8.85 -0.34 -22.25
C GLU A 208 -7.42 -0.18 -21.76
N GLY A 209 -7.20 0.44 -20.59
CA GLY A 209 -5.85 0.72 -20.09
C GLY A 209 -5.01 -0.55 -19.90
N PHE A 210 -5.62 -1.64 -19.44
CA PHE A 210 -4.92 -2.91 -19.27
C PHE A 210 -4.63 -3.59 -20.61
N VAL A 211 -5.52 -3.47 -21.59
CA VAL A 211 -5.30 -3.97 -22.96
C VAL A 211 -4.08 -3.28 -23.58
N ARG A 212 -4.00 -1.96 -23.46
CA ARG A 212 -2.86 -1.16 -23.96
C ARG A 212 -1.57 -1.52 -23.25
N LEU A 213 -1.63 -1.81 -21.94
CA LEU A 213 -0.47 -2.30 -21.20
C LEU A 213 0.04 -3.64 -21.74
N LEU A 214 -0.85 -4.62 -21.95
CA LEU A 214 -0.44 -5.93 -22.47
C LEU A 214 0.15 -5.81 -23.89
N GLN A 215 -0.41 -4.92 -24.73
CA GLN A 215 0.18 -4.59 -26.04
C GLN A 215 1.59 -4.01 -25.89
N LEU A 216 1.79 -3.07 -24.97
CA LEU A 216 3.09 -2.47 -24.69
C LEU A 216 4.10 -3.52 -24.20
N LEU A 217 3.69 -4.41 -23.29
CA LEU A 217 4.53 -5.51 -22.83
C LEU A 217 4.94 -6.42 -24.00
N ARG A 218 3.98 -6.83 -24.85
CA ARG A 218 4.25 -7.69 -26.02
C ARG A 218 5.16 -7.05 -27.05
N ALA A 219 5.18 -5.73 -27.14
CA ALA A 219 6.07 -4.99 -28.03
C ALA A 219 7.51 -4.87 -27.50
N HIS A 220 7.73 -5.06 -26.19
CA HIS A 220 9.01 -4.77 -25.54
C HIS A 220 9.62 -5.93 -24.76
N CYS A 221 8.88 -7.01 -24.53
CA CYS A 221 9.32 -8.18 -23.77
C CYS A 221 9.24 -9.44 -24.62
N GLU A 222 10.02 -10.45 -24.23
CA GLU A 222 9.93 -11.80 -24.74
C GLU A 222 8.56 -12.45 -24.42
N PRO A 223 8.01 -13.30 -25.32
CA PRO A 223 6.73 -13.99 -25.12
C PRO A 223 6.65 -14.81 -23.81
N GLU A 224 7.80 -15.29 -23.34
CA GLU A 224 7.98 -16.13 -22.15
C GLU A 224 7.98 -15.32 -20.84
N ARG A 225 8.03 -13.99 -20.91
CA ARG A 225 8.07 -13.10 -19.75
C ARG A 225 6.99 -13.48 -18.75
N LEU A 226 7.39 -13.77 -17.51
CA LEU A 226 6.44 -14.25 -16.50
C LEU A 226 5.61 -13.10 -15.91
N LEU A 227 4.30 -13.28 -15.93
CA LEU A 227 3.33 -12.44 -15.22
C LEU A 227 2.71 -13.22 -14.06
N ILE A 228 2.38 -12.50 -12.99
CA ILE A 228 1.66 -13.03 -11.83
C ILE A 228 0.46 -12.13 -11.57
N PHE A 229 -0.74 -12.69 -11.69
CA PHE A 229 -2.00 -12.06 -11.34
C PHE A 229 -2.38 -12.50 -9.93
N ALA A 230 -2.19 -11.62 -8.96
CA ALA A 230 -2.47 -11.90 -7.55
C ALA A 230 -3.75 -11.16 -7.15
N ARG A 231 -4.87 -11.88 -7.15
CA ARG A 231 -6.18 -11.35 -6.77
C ARG A 231 -6.43 -11.59 -5.29
N ALA A 232 -6.88 -10.53 -4.61
CA ALA A 232 -7.37 -10.60 -3.23
C ALA A 232 -6.39 -11.30 -2.27
N VAL A 233 -5.10 -11.00 -2.44
CA VAL A 233 -4.00 -11.63 -1.69
C VAL A 233 -4.20 -11.49 -0.18
N CYS A 234 -3.87 -12.55 0.56
CA CYS A 234 -4.10 -12.68 2.00
C CYS A 234 -5.58 -12.59 2.43
N THR A 235 -6.52 -12.92 1.55
CA THR A 235 -7.94 -13.07 1.93
C THR A 235 -8.43 -14.48 1.59
N PRO A 236 -9.60 -14.91 2.10
CA PRO A 236 -10.19 -16.19 1.70
C PRO A 236 -10.46 -16.33 0.19
N ASP A 237 -10.58 -15.21 -0.54
CA ASP A 237 -10.80 -15.18 -1.99
C ASP A 237 -9.49 -15.18 -2.81
N GLU A 238 -8.34 -15.42 -2.17
CA GLU A 238 -7.03 -15.33 -2.81
C GLU A 238 -6.93 -16.24 -4.04
N GLN A 239 -6.47 -15.66 -5.15
CA GLN A 239 -6.12 -16.41 -6.36
C GLN A 239 -4.79 -15.91 -6.90
N LEU A 240 -3.91 -16.86 -7.21
CA LEU A 240 -2.60 -16.60 -7.79
C LEU A 240 -2.52 -17.35 -9.12
N LEU A 241 -2.47 -16.60 -10.21
CA LEU A 241 -2.27 -17.14 -11.55
C LEU A 241 -0.91 -16.66 -12.06
N CYS A 242 -0.06 -17.59 -12.49
CA CYS A 242 1.20 -17.28 -13.14
C CYS A 242 1.24 -17.86 -14.55
N CYS A 243 1.45 -17.01 -15.54
CA CYS A 243 1.54 -17.40 -16.94
C CYS A 243 2.62 -16.59 -17.69
N PRO A 244 3.13 -17.12 -18.81
CA PRO A 244 3.89 -16.33 -19.78
C PRO A 244 3.05 -15.21 -20.41
N LEU A 245 3.71 -14.12 -20.81
CA LEU A 245 3.09 -12.93 -21.42
C LEU A 245 2.24 -13.27 -22.66
N GLN A 246 2.65 -14.24 -23.47
CA GLN A 246 1.88 -14.66 -24.64
C GLN A 246 0.50 -15.27 -24.29
N GLN A 247 0.31 -15.71 -23.05
CA GLN A 247 -0.95 -16.28 -22.55
C GLN A 247 -1.72 -15.31 -21.66
N ALA A 248 -1.17 -14.13 -21.38
CA ALA A 248 -1.80 -13.16 -20.50
C ALA A 248 -2.98 -12.48 -21.21
N GLU A 249 -4.15 -12.51 -20.59
CA GLU A 249 -5.38 -11.88 -21.10
C GLU A 249 -5.91 -10.81 -20.14
N PRO A 250 -6.59 -9.76 -20.64
CA PRO A 250 -7.08 -8.68 -19.80
C PRO A 250 -8.03 -9.12 -18.67
N GLU A 251 -8.79 -10.20 -18.91
CA GLU A 251 -9.78 -10.76 -17.98
C GLU A 251 -9.17 -11.42 -16.76
N MET A 252 -7.87 -11.71 -16.79
CA MET A 252 -7.12 -12.26 -15.65
C MET A 252 -6.95 -11.25 -14.51
N ALA A 253 -7.24 -9.96 -14.75
CA ALA A 253 -7.17 -8.90 -13.76
C ALA A 253 -8.53 -8.22 -13.53
N ASP A 254 -8.77 -7.87 -12.26
CA ASP A 254 -9.86 -7.01 -11.82
C ASP A 254 -9.34 -5.93 -10.83
N MET A 255 -10.26 -5.20 -10.19
CA MET A 255 -9.90 -4.13 -9.24
C MET A 255 -9.26 -4.64 -7.94
N ARG A 256 -9.33 -5.94 -7.64
CA ARG A 256 -8.71 -6.58 -6.46
C ARG A 256 -7.41 -7.29 -6.83
N THR A 257 -6.91 -7.10 -8.05
CA THR A 257 -5.71 -7.75 -8.56
C THR A 257 -4.54 -6.80 -8.55
N VAL A 258 -3.39 -7.24 -8.02
CA VAL A 258 -2.07 -6.65 -8.33
C VAL A 258 -1.39 -7.55 -9.37
N VAL A 259 -0.82 -6.96 -10.41
CA VAL A 259 -0.12 -7.72 -11.46
C VAL A 259 1.38 -7.50 -11.29
N LEU A 260 2.12 -8.59 -11.11
CA LEU A 260 3.58 -8.55 -11.11
C LEU A 260 4.08 -8.99 -12.49
N VAL A 261 5.05 -8.27 -13.03
CA VAL A 261 5.77 -8.64 -14.25
C VAL A 261 7.21 -8.89 -13.85
N GLY A 262 7.74 -10.08 -14.17
CA GLY A 262 9.15 -10.36 -13.97
C GLY A 262 10.05 -9.42 -14.78
N ASN A 263 11.34 -9.42 -14.46
CA ASN A 263 12.35 -8.99 -15.42
C ASN A 263 12.74 -10.15 -16.36
N SER A 264 13.66 -9.90 -17.29
CA SER A 264 14.13 -10.87 -18.30
C SER A 264 14.74 -12.15 -17.70
N GLN A 265 15.17 -12.11 -16.43
CA GLN A 265 15.81 -13.24 -15.74
C GLN A 265 14.86 -13.99 -14.80
N THR A 266 13.62 -13.53 -14.66
CA THR A 266 12.64 -14.13 -13.76
C THR A 266 12.25 -15.51 -14.26
N ARG A 267 12.34 -16.52 -13.39
CA ARG A 267 12.08 -17.92 -13.77
C ARG A 267 11.33 -18.70 -12.69
N ARG A 268 10.81 -19.85 -13.09
CA ARG A 268 10.09 -20.79 -12.24
C ARG A 268 11.04 -21.87 -11.70
N ILE A 269 10.86 -22.28 -10.44
CA ILE A 269 11.45 -23.52 -9.88
C ILE A 269 10.35 -24.39 -9.29
N GLY A 270 10.56 -25.70 -9.29
CA GLY A 270 9.62 -26.67 -8.75
C GLY A 270 8.81 -27.38 -9.84
N ALA A 271 7.83 -28.18 -9.42
CA ALA A 271 7.02 -29.02 -10.29
C ALA A 271 5.61 -28.43 -10.51
N ALA A 272 4.84 -28.99 -11.43
CA ALA A 272 3.52 -28.47 -11.82
C ALA A 272 2.58 -28.21 -10.62
N GLN A 273 2.59 -29.07 -9.60
CA GLN A 273 1.73 -28.93 -8.42
C GLN A 273 2.25 -27.93 -7.38
N ARG A 274 3.55 -27.63 -7.37
CA ARG A 274 4.17 -26.69 -6.44
C ARG A 274 5.39 -26.05 -7.06
N HIS A 275 5.26 -24.76 -7.35
CA HIS A 275 6.32 -23.98 -7.96
C HIS A 275 6.45 -22.63 -7.27
N TRP A 276 7.62 -22.01 -7.45
CA TRP A 276 7.93 -20.67 -7.00
C TRP A 276 8.49 -19.87 -8.17
N ILE A 277 8.24 -18.56 -8.14
CA ILE A 277 8.79 -17.61 -9.10
C ILE A 277 9.85 -16.78 -8.39
N TYR A 278 11.01 -16.63 -9.02
CA TYR A 278 12.11 -15.81 -8.49
C TYR A 278 12.99 -15.28 -9.60
N THR A 279 13.76 -14.25 -9.27
CA THR A 279 14.87 -13.75 -10.10
C THR A 279 16.19 -14.18 -9.48
N PRO A 280 17.10 -14.84 -10.24
CA PRO A 280 18.45 -15.13 -9.76
C PRO A 280 19.19 -13.86 -9.36
N ARG A 281 20.04 -13.94 -8.33
CA ARG A 281 20.83 -12.80 -7.86
C ARG A 281 21.90 -12.31 -8.84
N HIS A 282 22.18 -13.08 -9.89
CA HIS A 282 23.22 -12.75 -10.86
C HIS A 282 22.66 -12.75 -12.27
N TYR A 283 23.09 -11.77 -13.06
CA TYR A 283 22.83 -11.72 -14.49
C TYR A 283 23.79 -12.64 -15.26
N PRO A 284 23.35 -13.23 -16.39
CA PRO A 284 24.25 -13.92 -17.31
C PRO A 284 25.41 -13.01 -17.74
N GLY A 285 26.64 -13.52 -17.73
CA GLY A 285 27.83 -12.78 -18.15
C GLY A 285 28.51 -11.93 -17.06
N ALA A 286 28.01 -11.94 -15.82
CA ALA A 286 28.73 -11.32 -14.70
C ALA A 286 30.07 -12.04 -14.43
N PRO A 287 31.19 -11.31 -14.27
CA PRO A 287 32.50 -11.93 -14.05
C PRO A 287 32.52 -12.78 -12.77
N GLY A 288 32.98 -14.04 -12.89
CA GLY A 288 33.09 -14.99 -11.77
C GLY A 288 32.23 -16.25 -11.87
N GLN A 289 31.47 -16.46 -12.95
CA GLN A 289 30.69 -17.69 -13.13
C GLN A 289 31.43 -18.73 -13.99
N SER A 290 32.01 -19.75 -13.34
CA SER A 290 32.14 -21.06 -13.98
C SER A 290 30.74 -21.67 -14.09
N ALA A 291 30.40 -22.19 -15.27
CA ALA A 291 29.13 -22.85 -15.55
C ALA A 291 28.79 -23.94 -14.52
N ASN A 292 27.95 -23.61 -13.53
CA ASN A 292 27.28 -24.62 -12.73
C ASN A 292 25.89 -24.85 -13.37
N GLN A 293 25.91 -25.46 -14.55
CA GLN A 293 24.74 -26.14 -15.09
C GLN A 293 24.57 -27.43 -14.29
N PRO A 294 23.37 -27.77 -13.78
CA PRO A 294 23.10 -29.15 -13.46
C PRO A 294 23.20 -29.94 -14.78
N ALA A 295 24.10 -30.91 -14.83
CA ALA A 295 24.21 -31.81 -15.97
C ALA A 295 22.85 -32.52 -16.17
N ASP A 296 22.22 -32.28 -17.31
CA ASP A 296 21.23 -33.21 -17.85
C ASP A 296 21.97 -34.54 -18.07
N GLN A 297 21.78 -35.48 -17.14
CA GLN A 297 22.17 -36.86 -17.38
C GLN A 297 21.10 -37.47 -18.29
N PRO A 298 21.45 -37.98 -19.49
CA PRO A 298 20.50 -38.73 -20.28
C PRO A 298 20.10 -39.99 -19.52
N SER A 299 18.80 -40.22 -19.42
CA SER A 299 18.22 -41.44 -18.88
C SER A 299 18.80 -42.67 -19.58
N ALA A 300 19.46 -43.53 -18.81
CA ALA A 300 19.91 -44.83 -19.29
C ALA A 300 18.70 -45.65 -19.77
N PRO A 301 18.78 -46.35 -20.92
CA PRO A 301 17.69 -47.20 -21.36
C PRO A 301 17.57 -48.40 -20.40
N LEU A 302 16.33 -48.66 -19.96
CA LEU A 302 15.97 -49.88 -19.26
C LEU A 302 16.34 -51.08 -20.15
N ALA A 303 17.30 -51.88 -19.69
CA ALA A 303 17.59 -53.18 -20.29
C ALA A 303 16.33 -54.06 -20.15
N GLY A 304 15.61 -54.19 -21.26
CA GLY A 304 14.53 -55.15 -21.40
C GLY A 304 15.08 -56.57 -21.37
N SER A 305 14.61 -57.34 -20.41
CA SER A 305 14.61 -58.79 -20.40
C SER A 305 13.94 -59.34 -21.67
N ALA A 306 14.60 -60.29 -22.33
CA ALA A 306 14.01 -61.17 -23.33
C ALA A 306 14.35 -62.63 -22.93
N PRO A 307 13.55 -63.60 -23.41
CA PRO A 307 12.96 -64.68 -22.63
C PRO A 307 13.88 -65.84 -22.23
#